data_AF-A0A2E7K0Q5-F1
#
_entry.id   AF-A0A2E7K0Q5-F1
#
_cell.length_a   1.000
_cell.length_b   1.000
_cell.length_c   1.000
_cell.angle_alpha   90.00
_cell.angle_beta   90.00
_cell.angle_gamma   90.00
#
_symmetry.space_group_name_H-M   'P 1'
#
loop_
_entity.id
_entity.type
_entity.pdbx_description
1 polymer ?
#
loop_
_entity_poly.entity_id
_entity_poly.type
_entity_poly.pdbx_seq_one_letter_code
_entity_poly.pdbx_strand_id
1 'polypeptide(L)'
;MAKTRTTDISTLLGIAIAFALVGTAITLGGSASAFIDVPSILIVIGGTFAIVLACFSFREFFRLPGVVFQTIVYTKTEPNKEAQRMLQLAETARAKEGLLGLQNQLNSVNPFLRKGLQLVIDGVEPEKAEL
;
A
#
# COMPACT_ATOMS: atom_id res chain seq x y z
N MET A 1 6.28 18.05 -5.93
CA MET A 1 5.98 17.06 -6.98
C MET A 1 4.63 16.44 -6.66
N ALA A 2 3.64 16.59 -7.54
CA ALA A 2 2.24 16.31 -7.22
C ALA A 2 2.00 14.81 -6.98
N LYS A 3 1.47 14.48 -5.80
CA LYS A 3 1.00 13.14 -5.42
C LYS A 3 -0.29 12.86 -6.20
N THR A 4 -0.18 12.31 -7.40
CA THR A 4 -1.36 11.85 -8.15
C THR A 4 -1.93 10.62 -7.45
N ARG A 5 -2.98 10.83 -6.64
CA ARG A 5 -3.83 9.74 -6.15
C ARG A 5 -4.62 9.21 -7.35
N THR A 6 -4.09 8.18 -8.01
CA THR A 6 -4.80 7.47 -9.08
C THR A 6 -5.39 6.21 -8.49
N THR A 7 -6.70 6.17 -8.31
CA THR A 7 -7.41 4.93 -7.99
C THR A 7 -7.18 3.94 -9.13
N ASP A 8 -6.84 2.69 -8.81
CA ASP A 8 -6.70 1.66 -9.85
C ASP A 8 -8.09 1.33 -10.42
N ILE A 9 -8.35 1.81 -11.64
CA ILE A 9 -9.61 1.61 -12.35
C ILE A 9 -9.85 0.10 -12.57
N SER A 10 -8.80 -0.70 -12.73
CA SER A 10 -8.90 -2.15 -12.92
C SER A 10 -9.40 -2.84 -11.66
N THR A 11 -8.89 -2.44 -10.49
CA THR A 11 -9.36 -2.95 -9.20
C THR A 11 -10.83 -2.58 -8.97
N LEU A 12 -11.19 -1.32 -9.22
CA LEU A 12 -12.57 -0.86 -9.04
C LEU A 12 -13.53 -1.57 -10.01
N LEU A 13 -13.15 -1.68 -11.28
CA LEU A 13 -13.94 -2.33 -12.31
C LEU A 13 -14.06 -3.84 -12.05
N GLY A 14 -12.97 -4.50 -11.64
CA GLY A 14 -12.97 -5.92 -11.30
C GLY A 14 -13.90 -6.23 -10.13
N ILE A 15 -13.87 -5.41 -9.07
CA ILE A 15 -14.79 -5.52 -7.94
C ILE A 15 -16.24 -5.33 -8.41
N ALA A 16 -16.51 -4.29 -9.21
CA ALA A 16 -17.86 -4.02 -9.72
C ALA A 16 -18.40 -5.18 -10.59
N ILE A 17 -17.58 -5.72 -11.50
CA ILE A 17 -17.94 -6.86 -12.34
C ILE A 17 -18.19 -8.10 -11.49
N ALA A 18 -17.36 -8.38 -10.47
CA ALA A 18 -17.56 -9.52 -9.58
C ALA A 18 -18.91 -9.45 -8.86
N PHE A 19 -19.25 -8.29 -8.26
CA PHE A 19 -20.56 -8.10 -7.63
C PHE A 19 -21.71 -8.19 -8.62
N ALA A 20 -21.56 -7.66 -9.84
CA ALA A 20 -22.57 -7.76 -10.89
C ALA A 20 -22.82 -9.21 -11.31
N LEU A 21 -21.75 -10.00 -11.51
CA LEU A 21 -21.86 -11.42 -11.87
C LEU A 21 -22.53 -12.24 -10.77
N VAL A 22 -22.12 -12.04 -9.51
CA VAL A 22 -22.73 -12.72 -8.36
C VAL A 22 -24.20 -12.32 -8.22
N GLY A 23 -24.52 -11.04 -8.32
CA GLY A 23 -25.91 -10.55 -8.26
C GLY A 23 -26.77 -11.12 -9.37
N THR A 24 -26.24 -11.20 -10.59
CA THR A 24 -26.94 -11.78 -11.74
C THR A 24 -27.13 -13.29 -11.57
N ALA A 25 -26.14 -14.02 -11.05
CA ALA A 25 -26.27 -15.44 -10.76
C ALA A 25 -27.36 -15.71 -9.71
N ILE A 26 -27.47 -14.87 -8.68
CA ILE A 26 -28.50 -14.98 -7.64
C ILE A 26 -29.91 -14.77 -8.22
N THR A 27 -30.08 -13.79 -9.12
CA THR A 27 -31.40 -13.51 -9.73
C THR A 27 -31.81 -14.56 -10.76
N LEU A 28 -30.86 -15.15 -11.48
CA LEU A 28 -31.13 -16.25 -12.43
C LEU A 28 -31.36 -17.59 -11.72
N GLY A 29 -30.69 -17.82 -10.58
CA GLY A 29 -30.69 -19.10 -9.86
C GLY A 29 -31.91 -19.38 -9.00
N GLY A 30 -32.83 -18.41 -8.83
CA GLY A 30 -34.06 -18.58 -8.05
C GLY A 30 -34.35 -17.39 -7.12
N SER A 31 -34.88 -17.66 -5.93
CA SER A 31 -35.21 -16.60 -4.97
C SER A 31 -33.95 -16.06 -4.27
N ALA A 32 -33.71 -14.76 -4.34
CA ALA A 32 -32.61 -14.10 -3.62
C ALA A 32 -32.62 -14.36 -2.09
N SER A 33 -33.78 -14.63 -1.51
CA SER A 33 -33.95 -15.04 -0.11
C SER A 33 -33.25 -16.35 0.24
N ALA A 34 -32.99 -17.23 -0.73
CA ALA A 34 -32.25 -18.47 -0.51
C ALA A 34 -30.76 -18.25 -0.23
N PHE A 35 -30.23 -17.08 -0.59
CA PHE A 35 -28.82 -16.71 -0.40
C PHE A 35 -28.59 -15.87 0.86
N ILE A 36 -29.65 -15.39 1.52
CA ILE A 36 -29.57 -14.61 2.76
C ILE A 36 -29.98 -15.54 3.91
N ASP A 37 -29.00 -16.30 4.42
CA ASP A 37 -29.17 -17.20 5.54
C ASP A 37 -28.50 -16.62 6.81
N VAL A 38 -29.33 -16.30 7.81
CA VAL A 38 -28.87 -15.65 9.06
C VAL A 38 -27.83 -16.51 9.80
N PRO A 39 -28.03 -17.83 10.01
CA PRO A 39 -26.99 -18.72 10.56
C PRO A 39 -25.66 -18.66 9.82
N SER A 40 -25.68 -18.73 8.49
CA SER A 40 -24.46 -18.67 7.66
C SER A 40 -23.73 -17.35 7.82
N ILE A 41 -24.44 -16.22 7.86
CA ILE A 41 -23.84 -14.90 8.10
C ILE A 41 -23.18 -14.85 9.49
N LEU A 42 -23.82 -15.43 10.51
CA LEU A 42 -23.30 -15.47 11.88
C LEU A 42 -22.01 -16.30 11.97
N ILE A 43 -21.96 -17.45 11.30
CA ILE A 43 -20.77 -18.31 11.26
C ILE A 43 -19.64 -17.64 10.48
N VAL A 44 -19.92 -17.09 9.30
CA VAL A 44 -18.88 -16.51 8.44
C VAL A 44 -18.38 -15.19 9.01
N ILE A 45 -19.26 -14.22 9.28
CA ILE A 45 -18.83 -12.90 9.79
C ILE A 45 -18.39 -13.02 11.25
N GLY A 46 -19.20 -13.66 12.10
CA GLY A 46 -18.89 -13.82 13.51
C GLY A 46 -17.64 -14.68 13.74
N GLY A 47 -17.52 -15.81 13.03
CA GLY A 47 -16.36 -16.69 13.11
C GLY A 47 -15.09 -16.02 12.62
N THR A 48 -15.13 -15.36 11.46
CA THR A 48 -13.97 -14.62 10.94
C THR A 48 -13.56 -13.50 11.89
N PHE A 49 -14.52 -12.74 12.42
CA PHE A 49 -14.25 -11.67 13.38
C PHE A 49 -13.61 -12.19 14.67
N ALA A 50 -14.14 -13.28 15.24
CA ALA A 50 -13.60 -13.90 16.44
C ALA A 50 -12.17 -14.44 16.24
N ILE A 51 -11.90 -15.11 15.12
CA ILE A 51 -10.57 -15.61 14.79
C ILE A 51 -9.58 -14.46 14.56
N VAL A 52 -9.99 -13.41 13.85
CA VAL A 52 -9.14 -12.23 13.65
C VAL A 52 -8.79 -11.56 14.98
N LEU A 53 -9.75 -11.42 15.90
CA LEU A 53 -9.46 -10.91 17.25
C LEU A 53 -8.60 -11.84 18.10
N ALA A 54 -8.64 -13.16 17.85
CA ALA A 54 -7.77 -14.11 18.54
C ALA A 54 -6.32 -14.03 18.03
N CYS A 55 -6.13 -13.75 16.73
CA CYS A 55 -4.80 -13.67 16.11
C CYS A 55 -4.15 -12.28 16.22
N PHE A 56 -4.94 -11.20 16.30
CA PHE A 56 -4.45 -9.83 16.26
C PHE A 56 -4.94 -9.03 17.47
N SER A 57 -4.11 -8.08 17.92
CA SER A 57 -4.51 -7.16 18.98
C SER A 57 -5.68 -6.26 18.52
N PHE A 58 -6.53 -5.84 19.45
CA PHE A 58 -7.62 -4.88 19.15
C PHE A 58 -7.11 -3.61 18.44
N ARG A 59 -5.90 -3.15 18.76
CA ARG A 59 -5.27 -1.98 18.12
C ARG A 59 -4.96 -2.22 16.64
N GLU A 60 -4.56 -3.42 16.26
CA GLU A 60 -4.29 -3.78 14.86
C GLU A 60 -5.60 -3.90 14.08
N PHE A 61 -6.64 -4.49 14.69
CA PHE A 61 -7.96 -4.62 14.08
C PHE A 61 -8.54 -3.26 13.64
N PHE A 62 -8.50 -2.24 14.50
CA PHE A 62 -8.98 -0.90 14.16
C PHE A 62 -8.10 -0.17 13.13
N ARG A 63 -6.87 -0.62 12.87
CA ARG A 63 -6.02 -0.07 11.81
C ARG A 63 -6.29 -0.71 10.45
N LEU A 64 -6.89 -1.91 10.39
CA LEU A 64 -7.18 -2.63 9.15
C LEU A 64 -7.95 -1.80 8.11
N PRO A 65 -9.05 -1.09 8.45
CA PRO A 65 -9.82 -0.35 7.44
C PRO A 65 -8.99 0.74 6.75
N GLY A 66 -8.09 1.39 7.50
CA GLY A 66 -7.20 2.42 6.97
C GLY A 66 -6.15 1.85 6.01
N VAL A 67 -5.59 0.68 6.32
CA VAL A 67 -4.62 0.00 5.46
C VAL A 67 -5.28 -0.52 4.18
N VAL A 68 -6.44 -1.17 4.29
CA VAL A 68 -7.20 -1.66 3.13
C VAL A 68 -7.54 -0.51 2.18
N PHE A 69 -7.98 0.63 2.72
CA PHE A 69 -8.26 1.80 1.90
C PHE A 69 -7.00 2.38 1.24
N GLN A 70 -5.86 2.40 1.94
CA GLN A 70 -4.58 2.80 1.35
C GLN A 70 -4.12 1.85 0.22
N THR A 71 -4.42 0.57 0.30
CA THR A 71 -4.11 -0.40 -0.76
C THR A 71 -4.96 -0.17 -2.00
N ILE A 72 -6.26 0.14 -1.82
CA ILE A 72 -7.16 0.46 -2.94
C ILE A 72 -6.78 1.80 -3.58
N VAL A 73 -6.35 2.78 -2.76
CA VAL A 73 -5.86 4.09 -3.19
C VAL A 73 -4.32 4.07 -3.22
N TYR A 74 -3.76 3.16 -4.01
CA TYR A 74 -2.31 3.06 -4.16
C TYR A 74 -1.75 4.30 -4.88
N THR A 75 -0.64 4.85 -4.37
CA THR A 75 0.10 5.90 -5.07
C THR A 75 1.02 5.23 -6.07
N LYS A 76 0.73 5.38 -7.36
CA LYS A 76 1.55 4.81 -8.42
C LYS A 76 2.89 5.55 -8.49
N THR A 77 3.95 4.91 -8.04
CA THR A 77 5.32 5.36 -8.25
C THR A 77 5.75 4.94 -9.66
N GLU A 78 6.19 5.88 -10.50
CA GLU A 78 6.72 5.55 -11.82
C GLU A 78 8.17 5.06 -11.68
N PRO A 79 8.46 3.77 -11.96
CA PRO A 79 9.79 3.21 -11.73
C PRO A 79 10.89 3.94 -12.49
N ASN A 80 10.59 4.37 -13.72
CA ASN A 80 11.54 5.10 -14.57
C ASN A 80 11.92 6.46 -13.96
N LYS A 81 10.96 7.20 -13.39
CA LYS A 81 11.23 8.49 -12.74
C LYS A 81 12.07 8.31 -11.48
N GLU A 82 11.77 7.30 -10.67
CA GLU A 82 12.57 7.03 -9.47
C GLU A 82 13.97 6.50 -9.82
N ALA A 83 14.11 5.70 -10.89
CA ALA A 83 15.41 5.25 -11.38
C ALA A 83 16.29 6.42 -11.86
N GLN A 84 15.73 7.34 -12.65
CA GLN A 84 16.43 8.57 -13.02
C GLN A 84 16.83 9.39 -11.80
N ARG A 85 15.97 9.42 -10.78
CA ARG A 85 16.24 10.14 -9.53
C ARG A 85 17.36 9.51 -8.71
N MET A 86 17.41 8.18 -8.64
CA MET A 86 18.53 7.43 -8.05
C MET A 86 19.86 7.77 -8.75
N LEU A 87 19.86 7.82 -10.08
CA LEU A 87 21.06 8.19 -10.85
C LEU A 87 21.52 9.61 -10.53
N GLN A 88 20.60 10.58 -10.46
CA GLN A 88 20.91 11.97 -10.08
C GLN A 88 21.49 12.08 -8.67
N LEU A 89 20.95 11.31 -7.72
CA LEU A 89 21.50 11.24 -6.36
C LEU A 89 22.92 10.64 -6.36
N ALA A 90 23.16 9.60 -7.14
CA ALA A 90 24.49 8.98 -7.27
C ALA A 90 25.52 9.87 -7.97
N GLU A 91 25.09 10.71 -8.92
CA GLU A 91 25.93 11.76 -9.52
C GLU A 91 26.25 12.86 -8.50
N THR A 92 25.26 13.31 -7.73
CA THR A 92 25.44 14.31 -6.67
C THR A 92 26.41 13.82 -5.59
N ALA A 93 26.29 12.55 -5.18
CA ALA A 93 27.19 11.92 -4.23
C ALA A 93 28.66 11.91 -4.70
N ARG A 94 28.89 11.80 -6.02
CA ARG A 94 30.22 11.78 -6.64
C ARG A 94 30.72 13.18 -7.03
N ALA A 95 29.85 14.18 -7.07
CA ALA A 95 30.19 15.54 -7.44
C ALA A 95 31.02 16.24 -6.34
N LYS A 96 31.56 17.43 -6.65
CA LYS A 96 32.39 18.20 -5.71
C LYS A 96 31.67 18.57 -4.41
N GLU A 97 30.34 18.69 -4.44
CA GLU A 97 29.51 18.99 -3.26
C GLU A 97 29.32 17.77 -2.34
N GLY A 98 29.52 16.55 -2.86
CA GLY A 98 29.49 15.29 -2.12
C GLY A 98 28.34 15.17 -1.11
N LEU A 99 28.70 15.04 0.18
CA LEU A 99 27.78 14.88 1.29
C LEU A 99 26.85 16.10 1.50
N LEU A 100 27.37 17.31 1.27
CA LEU A 100 26.62 18.55 1.42
C LEU A 100 25.53 18.66 0.34
N GLY A 101 25.85 18.23 -0.88
CA GLY A 101 24.88 18.14 -1.99
C GLY A 101 23.75 17.14 -1.68
N LEU A 102 24.06 16.02 -1.01
CA LEU A 102 23.05 15.05 -0.59
C LEU A 102 22.15 15.58 0.53
N GLN A 103 22.68 16.34 1.49
CA GLN A 103 21.88 16.98 2.54
C GLN A 103 20.83 17.94 1.97
N ASN A 104 21.19 18.69 0.93
CA ASN A 104 20.27 19.60 0.24
C ASN A 104 19.11 18.87 -0.46
N GLN A 105 19.29 17.59 -0.81
CA GLN A 105 18.29 16.75 -1.48
C GLN A 105 17.35 16.03 -0.49
N LEU A 106 17.64 16.00 0.81
CA LEU A 106 16.85 15.23 1.80
C LEU A 106 15.36 15.60 1.85
N ASN A 107 15.03 16.86 1.59
CA ASN A 107 13.65 17.34 1.60
C ASN A 107 12.93 17.12 0.25
N SER A 108 13.67 16.76 -0.80
CA SER A 108 13.14 16.59 -2.15
C SER A 108 12.64 15.16 -2.40
N VAL A 109 13.15 14.19 -1.65
CA VAL A 109 12.92 12.74 -1.85
C VAL A 109 11.78 12.19 -1.01
N ASN A 110 11.32 10.98 -1.34
CA ASN A 110 10.29 10.29 -0.57
C ASN A 110 10.80 9.86 0.83
N PRO A 111 9.90 9.58 1.80
CA PRO A 111 10.31 9.26 3.17
C PRO A 111 11.25 8.06 3.31
N PHE A 112 11.14 7.07 2.42
CA PHE A 112 12.00 5.90 2.41
C PHE A 112 13.43 6.28 1.98
N LEU A 113 13.58 6.95 0.84
CA LEU A 113 14.87 7.43 0.34
C LEU A 113 15.51 8.46 1.29
N ARG A 114 14.71 9.29 1.96
CA ARG A 114 15.21 10.22 2.97
C ARG A 114 15.93 9.49 4.11
N LYS A 115 15.32 8.41 4.62
CA LYS A 115 15.92 7.59 5.68
C LYS A 115 17.19 6.91 5.18
N GLY A 116 17.19 6.34 3.97
CA GLY A 116 18.39 5.75 3.36
C GLY A 116 19.52 6.76 3.18
N LEU A 117 19.22 7.96 2.66
CA LEU A 117 20.20 9.03 2.52
C LEU A 117 20.76 9.49 3.87
N GLN A 118 19.93 9.56 4.92
CA GLN A 118 20.40 9.87 6.27
C GLN A 118 21.41 8.83 6.77
N LEU A 119 21.12 7.54 6.60
CA LEU A 119 22.06 6.47 6.99
C LEU A 119 23.39 6.56 6.23
N VAL A 120 23.35 6.90 4.94
CA VAL A 120 24.56 7.10 4.13
C VAL A 120 25.33 8.34 4.60
N ILE A 121 24.63 9.42 4.94
CA ILE A 121 25.26 10.66 5.45
C ILE A 121 25.91 10.43 6.82
N ASP A 122 25.26 9.63 7.66
CA ASP A 122 25.74 9.24 8.98
C ASP A 122 26.86 8.18 8.92
N GLY A 123 27.22 7.69 7.72
CA GLY A 123 28.32 6.77 7.50
C GLY A 123 28.06 5.35 8.00
N VAL A 124 26.79 4.95 8.10
CA VAL A 124 26.40 3.59 8.50
C VAL A 124 26.91 2.59 7.45
N GLU A 125 27.58 1.53 7.91
CA GLU A 125 28.03 0.44 7.04
C GLU A 125 26.84 -0.15 6.27
N PRO A 126 27.00 -0.47 4.97
CA PRO A 126 25.90 -0.90 4.11
C PRO A 126 25.17 -2.13 4.68
N GLU A 127 25.92 -3.06 5.26
CA GLU A 127 25.42 -4.29 5.87
C GLU A 127 24.52 -4.04 7.10
N LYS A 128 24.71 -2.91 7.78
CA LYS A 128 23.83 -2.44 8.88
C LYS A 128 22.68 -1.57 8.39
N ALA A 129 22.84 -0.94 7.22
CA ALA A 129 21.80 -0.11 6.60
C ALA A 129 20.73 -0.92 5.85
N GLU A 130 21.03 -2.18 5.50
CA GLU A 130 20.11 -3.11 4.83
C GLU A 130 19.13 -3.82 5.80
N LEU A 131 19.38 -3.75 7.12
CA LEU A 131 18.57 -4.36 8.19
C LEU A 131 17.47 -3.42 8.72
#